data_AF-A0A9P6PK16-F1
#
_entry.id   AF-A0A9P6PK16-F1
#
_cell.length_a   1.000
_cell.length_b   1.000
_cell.length_c   1.000
_cell.angle_alpha   90.00
_cell.angle_beta   90.00
_cell.angle_gamma   90.00
#
_symmetry.space_group_name_H-M   'P 1'
#
loop_
_entity.id
_entity.type
_entity.pdbx_description
1 polymer ?
#
loop_
_entity_poly.entity_id
_entity_poly.type
_entity_poly.pdbx_seq_one_letter_code
_entity_poly.pdbx_strand_id
1 'polypeptide(L)'
;MSIGNMQDIIAGASSVLREEAQALYDAAQRLEVNPASRDGYQQAIYYMFRALDAGGKIVVTGVGKSGKIGEKMVATMLSTGTCATFLHPVEALHGDLGAVQPKDVVLALSYSGNTEELLMLLPSLRHRNVPVIGMGGNPKSKLARECAAWLDGGVAREAGGGEIPAPTTSTTLALALGDALALTLAKLRFFTTAGFAMNHPGGSLGRRLLLKVEDCMVPVNKVASVGPKDSLDVVIMEMTKHPKGAGVIVLGEDCGMSPPSPPASSASSSDEDMTQEGPNGEVIGIITHGDIRHVLKSKREGIFHIRALDIMTGDPEVCSVDDLAADAMRRMTHNQNELSLLPVIDKDKQLKGVVTLKDLQELF
;
A
#
# COMPACT_ATOMS: atom_id res chain seq x y z
N MET A 1 6.25 37.98 29.32
CA MET A 1 6.00 36.64 29.92
C MET A 1 7.26 35.84 29.75
N SER A 2 7.94 35.48 30.85
CA SER A 2 9.00 34.46 30.77
C SER A 2 8.30 33.15 30.47
N ILE A 3 8.69 32.47 29.40
CA ILE A 3 8.41 31.04 29.27
C ILE A 3 8.96 30.41 30.57
N GLY A 4 8.15 29.60 31.25
CA GLY A 4 8.56 28.92 32.48
C GLY A 4 9.84 28.10 32.27
N ASN A 5 10.45 27.62 33.36
CA ASN A 5 11.67 26.81 33.30
C ASN A 5 11.53 25.71 32.22
N MET A 6 12.48 25.63 31.29
CA MET A 6 12.43 24.70 30.15
C MET A 6 12.30 23.23 30.61
N GLN A 7 12.82 22.90 31.79
CA GLN A 7 12.66 21.58 32.40
C GLN A 7 11.18 21.28 32.77
N ASP A 8 10.42 22.28 33.20
CA ASP A 8 9.01 22.12 33.56
C ASP A 8 8.14 21.87 32.31
N ILE A 9 8.51 22.44 31.16
CA ILE A 9 7.82 22.25 29.88
C ILE A 9 7.96 20.80 29.40
N ILE A 10 9.18 20.28 29.38
CA ILE A 10 9.44 18.90 28.97
C ILE A 10 8.82 17.92 29.97
N ALA A 11 8.87 18.22 31.27
CA ALA A 11 8.23 17.40 32.29
C ALA A 11 6.70 17.36 32.10
N GLY A 12 6.07 18.51 31.83
CA GLY A 12 4.63 18.59 31.55
C GLY A 12 4.22 17.79 30.32
N ALA A 13 4.90 17.98 29.18
CA ALA A 13 4.62 17.21 27.96
C ALA A 13 4.83 15.71 28.16
N SER A 14 5.91 15.32 28.86
CA SER A 14 6.17 13.91 29.18
C SER A 14 5.10 13.31 30.09
N SER A 15 4.56 14.07 31.03
CA SER A 15 3.48 13.60 31.91
C SER A 15 2.22 13.27 31.10
N VAL A 16 1.84 14.15 30.17
CA VAL A 16 0.68 13.92 29.29
C VAL A 16 0.82 12.61 28.52
N LEU A 17 1.96 12.40 27.85
CA LEU A 17 2.21 11.18 27.08
C LEU A 17 2.17 9.91 27.95
N ARG A 18 2.73 9.96 29.17
CA ARG A 18 2.69 8.81 30.10
C ARG A 18 1.29 8.52 30.60
N GLU A 19 0.49 9.54 30.89
CA GLU A 19 -0.89 9.39 31.33
C GLU A 19 -1.76 8.77 30.24
N GLU A 20 -1.60 9.21 29.00
CA GLU A 20 -2.29 8.60 27.86
C GLU A 20 -1.85 7.14 27.64
N ALA A 21 -0.55 6.87 27.69
CA ALA A 21 -0.02 5.51 27.59
C ALA A 21 -0.56 4.59 28.71
N GLN A 22 -0.64 5.10 29.95
CA GLN A 22 -1.19 4.36 31.07
C GLN A 22 -2.67 4.03 30.85
N ALA A 23 -3.47 4.96 30.33
CA ALA A 23 -4.87 4.69 30.03
C ALA A 23 -5.06 3.60 28.97
N LEU A 24 -4.18 3.55 27.96
CA LEU A 24 -4.17 2.46 26.97
C LEU A 24 -3.82 1.12 27.62
N TYR A 25 -2.81 1.11 28.48
CA TYR A 25 -2.41 -0.08 29.22
C TYR A 25 -3.54 -0.60 30.14
N ASP A 26 -4.17 0.29 30.89
CA ASP A 26 -5.28 -0.05 31.78
C ASP A 26 -6.48 -0.62 31.00
N ALA A 27 -6.78 -0.06 29.82
CA ALA A 27 -7.85 -0.56 28.97
C ALA A 27 -7.55 -1.96 28.42
N ALA A 28 -6.31 -2.21 27.98
CA ALA A 28 -5.86 -3.55 27.57
C ALA A 28 -6.01 -4.56 28.72
N GLN A 29 -5.58 -4.19 29.93
CA GLN A 29 -5.75 -5.03 31.10
C GLN A 29 -7.24 -5.29 31.40
N ARG A 30 -8.12 -4.29 31.30
CA ARG A 30 -9.57 -4.48 31.49
C ARG A 30 -10.17 -5.45 30.48
N LEU A 31 -9.77 -5.42 29.21
CA LEU A 31 -10.21 -6.41 28.21
C LEU A 31 -9.80 -7.84 28.61
N GLU A 32 -8.64 -8.00 29.24
CA GLU A 32 -8.13 -9.30 29.67
C GLU A 32 -8.73 -9.80 30.97
N VAL A 33 -9.06 -8.93 31.94
CA VAL A 33 -9.44 -9.37 33.30
C VAL A 33 -10.89 -9.05 33.68
N ASN A 34 -11.50 -8.02 33.08
CA ASN A 34 -12.87 -7.62 33.40
C ASN A 34 -13.88 -8.31 32.45
N PRO A 35 -14.79 -9.18 32.96
CA PRO A 35 -15.74 -9.89 32.11
C PRO A 35 -16.65 -8.95 31.31
N ALA A 36 -17.13 -7.86 31.90
CA ALA A 36 -18.04 -6.94 31.21
C ALA A 36 -17.34 -6.21 30.05
N SER A 37 -16.10 -5.75 30.24
CA SER A 37 -15.31 -5.12 29.18
C SER A 37 -14.98 -6.13 28.06
N ARG A 38 -14.66 -7.38 28.41
CA ARG A 38 -14.39 -8.45 27.46
C ARG A 38 -15.63 -8.81 26.65
N ASP A 39 -16.76 -9.07 27.31
CA ASP A 39 -18.02 -9.45 26.69
C ASP A 39 -18.53 -8.34 25.77
N GLY A 40 -18.43 -7.09 26.21
CA GLY A 40 -18.78 -5.92 25.40
C GLY A 40 -17.96 -5.83 24.11
N TYR A 41 -16.65 -6.06 24.19
CA TYR A 41 -15.77 -6.09 23.01
C TYR A 41 -16.10 -7.26 22.07
N GLN A 42 -16.30 -8.46 22.60
CA GLN A 42 -16.67 -9.64 21.81
C GLN A 42 -18.02 -9.47 21.09
N GLN A 43 -19.03 -8.93 21.79
CA GLN A 43 -20.32 -8.65 21.19
C GLN A 43 -20.24 -7.57 20.12
N ALA A 44 -19.44 -6.52 20.33
CA ALA A 44 -19.21 -5.50 19.31
C ALA A 44 -18.63 -6.11 18.03
N ILE A 45 -17.57 -6.93 18.14
CA ILE A 45 -16.99 -7.66 17.00
C ILE A 45 -18.02 -8.58 16.34
N TYR A 46 -18.83 -9.29 17.11
CA TYR A 46 -19.88 -10.15 16.58
C TYR A 46 -20.91 -9.38 15.72
N TYR A 47 -21.45 -8.27 16.21
CA TYR A 47 -22.40 -7.45 15.45
C TYR A 47 -21.75 -6.83 14.21
N MET A 48 -20.52 -6.32 14.33
CA MET A 48 -19.76 -5.78 13.20
C MET A 48 -19.49 -6.83 12.13
N PHE A 49 -19.03 -8.01 12.52
CA PHE A 49 -18.78 -9.11 11.60
C PHE A 49 -20.06 -9.53 10.87
N ARG A 50 -21.18 -9.70 11.60
CA ARG A 50 -22.46 -10.08 11.00
C ARG A 50 -23.02 -9.04 10.04
N ALA A 51 -22.87 -7.75 10.36
CA ALA A 51 -23.28 -6.68 9.47
C ALA A 51 -22.50 -6.74 8.14
N LEU A 52 -21.18 -6.96 8.22
CA LEU A 52 -20.32 -7.07 7.04
C LEU A 52 -20.63 -8.35 6.22
N ASP A 53 -20.87 -9.48 6.86
CA ASP A 53 -21.22 -10.75 6.21
C ASP A 53 -22.56 -10.67 5.46
N ALA A 54 -23.52 -9.89 6.01
CA ALA A 54 -24.77 -9.55 5.34
C ALA A 54 -24.62 -8.51 4.21
N GLY A 55 -23.39 -8.11 3.87
CA GLY A 55 -23.09 -7.07 2.89
C GLY A 55 -23.52 -5.67 3.34
N GLY A 56 -23.66 -5.44 4.64
CA GLY A 56 -23.88 -4.15 5.26
C GLY A 56 -22.57 -3.42 5.55
N LYS A 57 -22.66 -2.33 6.31
CA LYS A 57 -21.51 -1.51 6.69
C LYS A 57 -21.56 -1.11 8.16
N ILE A 58 -20.44 -0.58 8.63
CA ILE A 58 -20.30 0.01 9.96
C ILE A 58 -20.52 1.52 9.85
N VAL A 59 -21.57 2.03 10.49
CA VAL A 59 -21.88 3.45 10.54
C VAL A 59 -21.34 4.03 11.84
N VAL A 60 -20.26 4.79 11.77
CA VAL A 60 -19.67 5.44 12.95
C VAL A 60 -20.29 6.83 13.12
N THR A 61 -20.66 7.19 14.35
CA THR A 61 -21.28 8.48 14.67
C THR A 61 -20.77 9.05 15.99
N GLY A 62 -20.67 10.38 16.08
CA GLY A 62 -20.24 11.08 17.28
C GLY A 62 -20.19 12.59 17.03
N VAL A 63 -20.14 13.38 18.11
CA VAL A 63 -20.05 14.86 18.05
C VAL A 63 -18.68 15.35 18.49
N GLY A 64 -18.29 16.53 18.01
CA GLY A 64 -17.08 17.22 18.44
C GLY A 64 -15.81 16.36 18.28
N LYS A 65 -14.97 16.32 19.32
CA LYS A 65 -13.73 15.53 19.31
C LYS A 65 -13.98 14.03 19.10
N SER A 66 -15.03 13.47 19.71
CA SER A 66 -15.43 12.08 19.49
C SER A 66 -15.82 11.83 18.02
N GLY A 67 -16.51 12.78 17.38
CA GLY A 67 -16.79 12.74 15.94
C GLY A 67 -15.52 12.69 15.09
N LYS A 68 -14.51 13.51 15.41
CA LYS A 68 -13.21 13.49 14.71
C LYS A 68 -12.44 12.19 14.87
N ILE A 69 -12.47 11.61 16.07
CA ILE A 69 -11.96 10.25 16.27
C ILE A 69 -12.74 9.25 15.41
N GLY A 70 -14.08 9.37 15.36
CA GLY A 70 -14.92 8.54 14.50
C GLY A 70 -14.58 8.63 13.00
N GLU A 71 -14.30 9.82 12.49
CA GLU A 71 -13.81 10.02 11.11
C GLU A 71 -12.49 9.26 10.86
N LYS A 72 -11.53 9.33 11.79
CA LYS A 72 -10.26 8.55 11.72
C LYS A 72 -10.54 7.05 11.78
N MET A 73 -11.43 6.59 12.66
CA MET A 73 -11.80 5.17 12.76
C MET A 73 -12.33 4.66 11.42
N VAL A 74 -13.23 5.42 10.77
CA VAL A 74 -13.77 5.07 9.45
C VAL A 74 -12.65 4.97 8.42
N ALA A 75 -11.73 5.94 8.37
CA ALA A 75 -10.59 5.87 7.47
C ALA A 75 -9.75 4.60 7.69
N THR A 76 -9.51 4.24 8.96
CA THR A 76 -8.75 3.02 9.32
C THR A 76 -9.49 1.76 8.91
N MET A 77 -10.80 1.69 9.14
CA MET A 77 -11.65 0.56 8.75
C MET A 77 -11.63 0.37 7.22
N LEU A 78 -11.80 1.45 6.45
CA LEU A 78 -11.76 1.41 4.98
C LEU A 78 -10.39 0.92 4.47
N SER A 79 -9.30 1.48 5.02
CA SER A 79 -7.93 1.07 4.69
C SER A 79 -7.63 -0.40 5.03
N THR A 80 -8.35 -0.98 5.99
CA THR A 80 -8.21 -2.38 6.43
C THR A 80 -9.30 -3.31 5.87
N GLY A 81 -10.02 -2.88 4.82
CA GLY A 81 -10.98 -3.71 4.08
C GLY A 81 -12.36 -3.85 4.73
N THR A 82 -12.66 -3.05 5.73
CA THR A 82 -13.95 -2.99 6.42
C THR A 82 -14.79 -1.86 5.85
N CYS A 83 -15.96 -2.17 5.29
CA CYS A 83 -16.87 -1.16 4.76
C CYS A 83 -17.43 -0.34 5.93
N ALA A 84 -17.10 0.96 5.96
CA ALA A 84 -17.52 1.87 7.02
C ALA A 84 -17.82 3.26 6.46
N THR A 85 -18.65 4.02 7.17
CA THR A 85 -18.95 5.42 6.85
C THR A 85 -19.16 6.22 8.13
N PHE A 86 -18.85 7.53 8.09
CA PHE A 86 -19.13 8.43 9.20
C PHE A 86 -20.46 9.14 8.95
N LEU A 87 -21.32 9.16 9.96
CA LEU A 87 -22.60 9.87 9.93
C LEU A 87 -22.68 10.82 11.10
N HIS A 88 -22.65 12.13 10.83
CA HIS A 88 -22.78 13.13 11.89
C HIS A 88 -24.21 13.09 12.46
N PRO A 89 -24.39 13.06 13.80
CA PRO A 89 -25.69 12.77 14.37
C PRO A 89 -26.72 13.89 14.15
N VAL A 90 -26.28 15.15 14.06
CA VAL A 90 -27.16 16.27 13.73
C VAL A 90 -27.70 16.13 12.31
N GLU A 91 -26.86 15.80 11.33
CA GLU A 91 -27.29 15.61 9.93
C GLU A 91 -28.21 14.39 9.80
N ALA A 92 -27.93 13.34 10.56
CA ALA A 92 -28.78 12.15 10.61
C ALA A 92 -30.21 12.48 11.04
N LEU A 93 -30.39 13.34 12.06
CA LEU A 93 -31.70 13.80 12.52
C LEU A 93 -32.46 14.63 11.46
N HIS A 94 -31.75 15.18 10.47
CA HIS A 94 -32.32 16.04 9.41
C HIS A 94 -32.41 15.35 8.04
N GLY A 95 -32.22 14.03 7.97
CA GLY A 95 -32.51 13.24 6.75
C GLY A 95 -31.45 12.19 6.43
N ASP A 96 -30.19 12.42 6.81
CA ASP A 96 -29.08 11.54 6.45
C ASP A 96 -29.14 10.17 7.12
N LEU A 97 -30.03 9.99 8.12
CA LEU A 97 -30.32 8.68 8.66
C LEU A 97 -30.78 7.69 7.57
N GLY A 98 -31.31 8.17 6.43
CA GLY A 98 -31.59 7.34 5.25
C GLY A 98 -30.39 6.51 4.74
N ALA A 99 -29.16 6.94 5.03
CA ALA A 99 -27.94 6.18 4.71
C ALA A 99 -27.81 4.87 5.51
N VAL A 100 -28.50 4.73 6.65
CA VAL A 100 -28.45 3.55 7.51
C VAL A 100 -29.50 2.53 7.10
N GLN A 101 -29.05 1.33 6.73
CA GLN A 101 -29.86 0.20 6.28
C GLN A 101 -30.02 -0.85 7.39
N PRO A 102 -31.08 -1.69 7.37
CA PRO A 102 -31.32 -2.70 8.42
C PRO A 102 -30.19 -3.74 8.62
N LYS A 103 -29.37 -3.96 7.58
CA LYS A 103 -28.21 -4.87 7.62
C LYS A 103 -26.94 -4.23 8.21
N ASP A 104 -26.97 -2.93 8.48
CA ASP A 104 -25.83 -2.20 9.01
C ASP A 104 -25.73 -2.35 10.53
N VAL A 105 -24.61 -1.88 11.09
CA VAL A 105 -24.43 -1.69 12.54
C VAL A 105 -23.98 -0.25 12.80
N VAL A 106 -24.44 0.35 13.89
CA VAL A 106 -24.01 1.70 14.30
C VAL A 106 -22.99 1.60 15.43
N LEU A 107 -21.87 2.32 15.30
CA LEU A 107 -20.90 2.56 16.38
C LEU A 107 -21.03 4.01 16.85
N ALA A 108 -21.63 4.22 18.03
CA ALA A 108 -21.89 5.52 18.62
C ALA A 108 -20.82 5.89 19.66
N LEU A 109 -20.06 6.97 19.39
CA LEU A 109 -19.00 7.47 20.24
C LEU A 109 -19.50 8.61 21.14
N SER A 110 -19.56 8.36 22.45
CA SER A 110 -19.91 9.37 23.45
C SER A 110 -19.23 9.07 24.77
N TYR A 111 -18.24 9.87 25.15
CA TYR A 111 -17.52 9.65 26.42
C TYR A 111 -18.47 9.71 27.63
N SER A 112 -19.38 10.70 27.67
CA SER A 112 -20.39 10.81 28.74
C SER A 112 -21.50 9.75 28.64
N GLY A 113 -21.72 9.20 27.44
CA GLY A 113 -22.84 8.33 27.09
C GLY A 113 -24.23 9.00 27.18
N ASN A 114 -24.25 10.33 27.27
CA ASN A 114 -25.48 11.12 27.42
C ASN A 114 -25.58 12.27 26.40
N THR A 115 -24.79 12.24 25.34
CA THR A 115 -24.87 13.19 24.22
C THR A 115 -26.28 13.17 23.62
N GLU A 116 -26.96 14.32 23.64
CA GLU A 116 -28.38 14.43 23.31
C GLU A 116 -28.69 14.00 21.88
N GLU A 117 -27.90 14.45 20.91
CA GLU A 117 -28.08 14.17 19.49
C GLU A 117 -27.99 12.67 19.21
N LEU A 118 -27.09 11.96 19.89
CA LEU A 118 -26.97 10.50 19.77
C LEU A 118 -28.15 9.76 20.41
N LEU A 119 -28.61 10.23 21.57
CA LEU A 119 -29.77 9.63 22.23
C LEU A 119 -31.05 9.80 21.41
N MET A 120 -31.19 10.94 20.72
CA MET A 120 -32.32 11.20 19.81
C MET A 120 -32.36 10.25 18.61
N LEU A 121 -31.23 9.66 18.21
CA LEU A 121 -31.16 8.68 17.11
C LEU A 121 -31.64 7.28 17.53
N LEU A 122 -31.55 6.93 18.81
CA LEU A 122 -31.78 5.55 19.29
C LEU A 122 -33.19 5.01 18.93
N PRO A 123 -34.29 5.76 19.10
CA PRO A 123 -35.62 5.26 18.73
C PRO A 123 -35.73 4.91 17.25
N SER A 124 -35.18 5.76 16.37
CA SER A 124 -35.21 5.56 14.92
C SER A 124 -34.35 4.37 14.48
N LEU A 125 -33.18 4.18 15.10
CA LEU A 125 -32.31 3.03 14.85
C LEU A 125 -32.96 1.73 15.32
N ARG A 126 -33.62 1.74 16.49
CA ARG A 126 -34.41 0.61 16.99
C ARG A 126 -35.55 0.24 16.06
N HIS A 127 -36.31 1.22 15.56
CA HIS A 127 -37.41 0.97 14.64
C HIS A 127 -36.93 0.32 13.32
N ARG A 128 -35.70 0.61 12.90
CA ARG A 128 -35.06 0.00 11.73
C ARG A 128 -34.40 -1.36 12.01
N ASN A 129 -34.47 -1.87 13.24
CA ASN A 129 -33.78 -3.08 13.70
C ASN A 129 -32.25 -3.03 13.50
N VAL A 130 -31.66 -1.84 13.60
CA VAL A 130 -30.20 -1.66 13.45
C VAL A 130 -29.55 -1.76 14.84
N PRO A 131 -28.64 -2.72 15.07
CA PRO A 131 -27.92 -2.81 16.33
C PRO A 131 -27.01 -1.59 16.54
N VAL A 132 -27.01 -1.08 17.77
CA VAL A 132 -26.15 0.04 18.18
C VAL A 132 -25.09 -0.48 19.14
N ILE A 133 -23.83 -0.22 18.84
CA ILE A 133 -22.67 -0.41 19.71
C ILE A 133 -22.32 0.96 20.30
N GLY A 134 -22.28 1.07 21.63
CA GLY A 134 -21.86 2.30 22.31
C GLY A 134 -20.39 2.23 22.71
N MET A 135 -19.65 3.34 22.60
CA MET A 135 -18.30 3.47 23.16
C MET A 135 -18.22 4.73 24.03
N GLY A 136 -17.77 4.58 25.28
CA GLY A 136 -17.66 5.70 26.20
C GLY A 136 -17.09 5.33 27.57
N GLY A 137 -16.97 6.32 28.46
CA GLY A 137 -16.37 6.13 29.77
C GLY A 137 -17.36 5.78 30.89
N ASN A 138 -18.67 5.97 30.66
CA ASN A 138 -19.70 5.73 31.67
C ASN A 138 -20.61 4.53 31.31
N PRO A 139 -20.36 3.33 31.87
CA PRO A 139 -21.17 2.14 31.58
C PRO A 139 -22.59 2.20 32.17
N LYS A 140 -22.89 3.21 32.99
CA LYS A 140 -24.24 3.43 33.56
C LYS A 140 -25.04 4.49 32.81
N SER A 141 -24.48 5.05 31.73
CA SER A 141 -25.08 6.10 30.92
C SER A 141 -26.34 5.63 30.18
N LYS A 142 -27.12 6.57 29.62
CA LYS A 142 -28.30 6.22 28.82
C LYS A 142 -27.90 5.41 27.58
N LEU A 143 -26.86 5.82 26.86
CA LEU A 143 -26.38 5.09 25.68
C LEU A 143 -25.98 3.65 26.02
N ALA A 144 -25.26 3.44 27.13
CA ALA A 144 -24.81 2.11 27.57
C ALA A 144 -25.95 1.15 27.89
N ARG A 145 -27.11 1.65 28.33
CA ARG A 145 -28.28 0.82 28.66
C ARG A 145 -29.10 0.42 27.43
N GLU A 146 -29.02 1.21 26.38
CA GLU A 146 -29.86 1.07 25.18
C GLU A 146 -29.11 0.40 24.02
N CYS A 147 -27.77 0.31 24.10
CA CYS A 147 -26.94 -0.33 23.09
C CYS A 147 -26.94 -1.86 23.21
N ALA A 148 -26.74 -2.53 22.07
CA ALA A 148 -26.59 -3.97 21.99
C ALA A 148 -25.22 -4.48 22.48
N ALA A 149 -24.20 -3.61 22.47
CA ALA A 149 -22.88 -3.88 23.04
C ALA A 149 -22.23 -2.58 23.53
N TRP A 150 -21.47 -2.66 24.63
CA TRP A 150 -20.77 -1.51 25.21
C TRP A 150 -19.25 -1.71 25.18
N LEU A 151 -18.56 -0.76 24.57
CA LEU A 151 -17.10 -0.67 24.55
C LEU A 151 -16.63 0.28 25.65
N ASP A 152 -15.91 -0.30 26.62
CA ASP A 152 -15.38 0.41 27.76
C ASP A 152 -14.18 1.30 27.37
N GLY A 153 -14.47 2.59 27.19
CA GLY A 153 -13.49 3.66 26.97
C GLY A 153 -13.22 4.49 28.22
N GLY A 154 -13.41 3.93 29.43
CA GLY A 154 -13.18 4.63 30.69
C GLY A 154 -11.72 5.03 30.88
N VAL A 155 -11.48 6.26 31.33
CA VAL A 155 -10.16 6.74 31.74
C VAL A 155 -10.21 7.22 33.18
N ALA A 156 -9.13 7.02 33.93
CA ALA A 156 -9.05 7.45 35.33
C ALA A 156 -9.08 8.99 35.45
N ARG A 157 -8.40 9.68 34.53
CA ARG A 157 -8.37 11.13 34.40
C ARG A 157 -8.00 11.55 32.98
N GLU A 158 -8.32 12.78 32.62
CA GLU A 158 -7.76 13.43 31.43
C GLU A 158 -6.37 13.98 31.75
N ALA A 159 -5.46 13.89 30.78
CA ALA A 159 -4.12 14.42 30.90
C ALA A 159 -4.14 15.95 31.06
N GLY A 160 -3.22 16.48 31.88
CA GLY A 160 -3.11 17.91 32.16
C GLY A 160 -3.65 18.35 33.53
N GLY A 161 -3.90 17.41 34.45
CA GLY A 161 -4.00 17.72 35.88
C GLY A 161 -5.24 18.50 36.33
N GLY A 162 -6.30 18.59 35.51
CA GLY A 162 -7.59 19.17 35.88
C GLY A 162 -7.75 20.68 35.66
N GLU A 163 -6.68 21.41 35.32
CA GLU A 163 -6.79 22.84 35.01
C GLU A 163 -7.42 23.11 33.63
N ILE A 164 -7.24 22.16 32.70
CA ILE A 164 -7.80 22.25 31.34
C ILE A 164 -8.73 21.05 31.12
N PRO A 165 -10.06 21.25 31.06
CA PRO A 165 -11.04 20.17 30.92
C PRO A 165 -11.20 19.72 29.46
N ALA A 166 -10.09 19.59 28.73
CA ALA A 166 -10.10 19.18 27.34
C ALA A 166 -10.01 17.64 27.24
N PRO A 167 -10.87 16.98 26.43
CA PRO A 167 -10.68 15.56 26.13
C PRO A 167 -9.32 15.35 25.44
N THR A 168 -8.48 14.51 26.04
CA THR A 168 -7.14 14.15 25.57
C THR A 168 -6.98 12.64 25.67
N THR A 169 -6.88 12.14 26.90
CA THR A 169 -6.74 10.72 27.21
C THR A 169 -7.94 9.90 26.76
N SER A 170 -9.16 10.42 26.95
CA SER A 170 -10.37 9.74 26.46
C SER A 170 -10.41 9.62 24.94
N THR A 171 -9.94 10.65 24.21
CA THR A 171 -9.90 10.64 22.75
C THR A 171 -8.80 9.71 22.21
N THR A 172 -7.65 9.66 22.86
CA THR A 172 -6.56 8.73 22.52
C THR A 172 -6.98 7.28 22.76
N LEU A 173 -7.64 7.01 23.89
CA LEU A 173 -8.16 5.67 24.16
C LEU A 173 -9.24 5.25 23.15
N ALA A 174 -10.19 6.14 22.84
CA ALA A 174 -11.19 5.86 21.81
C ALA A 174 -10.52 5.54 20.47
N LEU A 175 -9.54 6.34 20.05
CA LEU A 175 -8.78 6.11 18.82
C LEU A 175 -8.13 4.72 18.78
N ALA A 176 -7.42 4.35 19.86
CA ALA A 176 -6.75 3.06 19.97
C ALA A 176 -7.73 1.88 19.99
N LEU A 177 -8.88 2.02 20.66
CA LEU A 177 -9.95 1.01 20.61
C LEU A 177 -10.51 0.86 19.20
N GLY A 178 -10.66 1.96 18.46
CA GLY A 178 -11.04 1.94 17.06
C GLY A 178 -10.06 1.16 16.18
N ASP A 179 -8.76 1.38 16.39
CA ASP A 179 -7.70 0.64 15.68
C ASP A 179 -7.71 -0.85 16.04
N ALA A 180 -7.94 -1.18 17.32
CA ALA A 180 -8.10 -2.57 17.76
C ALA A 180 -9.30 -3.26 17.08
N LEU A 181 -10.46 -2.60 16.98
CA LEU A 181 -11.64 -3.13 16.28
C LEU A 181 -11.33 -3.38 14.80
N ALA A 182 -10.73 -2.39 14.12
CA ALA A 182 -10.39 -2.49 12.70
C ALA A 182 -9.44 -3.65 12.41
N LEU A 183 -8.34 -3.76 13.19
CA LEU A 183 -7.37 -4.84 13.02
C LEU A 183 -7.91 -6.22 13.40
N THR A 184 -8.79 -6.29 14.41
CA THR A 184 -9.47 -7.54 14.77
C THR A 184 -10.39 -8.01 13.64
N LEU A 185 -11.19 -7.11 13.07
CA LEU A 185 -12.07 -7.42 11.94
C LEU A 185 -11.29 -7.80 10.69
N ALA A 186 -10.20 -7.07 10.39
CA ALA A 186 -9.31 -7.37 9.28
C ALA A 186 -8.74 -8.80 9.41
N LYS A 187 -8.30 -9.19 10.60
CA LYS A 187 -7.82 -10.55 10.88
C LYS A 187 -8.92 -11.59 10.70
N LEU A 188 -10.12 -11.36 11.23
CA LEU A 188 -11.24 -12.30 11.12
C LEU A 188 -11.76 -12.47 9.70
N ARG A 189 -11.61 -11.45 8.85
CA ARG A 189 -12.00 -11.46 7.43
C ARG A 189 -10.83 -11.77 6.49
N PHE A 190 -9.72 -12.30 7.02
CA PHE A 190 -8.52 -12.68 6.27
C PHE A 190 -7.98 -11.58 5.34
N PHE A 191 -8.04 -10.31 5.79
CA PHE A 191 -7.55 -9.19 5.01
C PHE A 191 -6.03 -9.31 4.80
N THR A 192 -5.60 -9.27 3.54
CA THR A 192 -4.21 -9.50 3.16
C THR A 192 -3.49 -8.20 2.84
N THR A 193 -2.15 -8.25 2.83
CA THR A 193 -1.30 -7.15 2.37
C THR A 193 -1.60 -6.74 0.92
N ALA A 194 -1.98 -7.70 0.07
CA ALA A 194 -2.48 -7.41 -1.28
C ALA A 194 -3.81 -6.65 -1.25
N GLY A 195 -4.75 -7.02 -0.37
CA GLY A 195 -5.99 -6.28 -0.14
C GLY A 195 -5.76 -4.85 0.34
N PHE A 196 -4.75 -4.63 1.19
CA PHE A 196 -4.32 -3.29 1.59
C PHE A 196 -3.83 -2.48 0.39
N ALA A 197 -2.97 -3.07 -0.43
CA ALA A 197 -2.43 -2.40 -1.62
C ALA A 197 -3.51 -2.00 -2.62
N MET A 198 -4.51 -2.86 -2.83
CA MET A 198 -5.65 -2.58 -3.71
C MET A 198 -6.47 -1.37 -3.25
N ASN A 199 -6.56 -1.15 -1.94
CA ASN A 199 -7.24 0.02 -1.36
C ASN A 199 -6.35 1.28 -1.34
N HIS A 200 -5.07 1.17 -1.72
CA HIS A 200 -4.10 2.28 -1.73
C HIS A 200 -3.25 2.30 -3.02
N PRO A 201 -3.85 2.34 -4.22
CA PRO A 201 -3.12 2.18 -5.48
C PRO A 201 -2.09 3.29 -5.74
N GLY A 202 -2.32 4.50 -5.20
CA GLY A 202 -1.42 5.65 -5.40
C GLY A 202 -0.23 5.71 -4.43
N GLY A 203 -0.25 4.95 -3.33
CA GLY A 203 0.79 5.00 -2.29
C GLY A 203 2.03 4.18 -2.64
N SER A 204 3.19 4.56 -2.09
CA SER A 204 4.46 3.84 -2.31
C SER A 204 4.35 2.35 -1.92
N LEU A 205 3.65 2.04 -0.83
CA LEU A 205 3.40 0.66 -0.41
C LEU A 205 2.49 -0.09 -1.39
N GLY A 206 1.45 0.56 -1.93
CA GLY A 206 0.56 -0.04 -2.92
C GLY A 206 1.29 -0.40 -4.21
N ARG A 207 2.08 0.54 -4.74
CA ARG A 207 2.95 0.30 -5.91
C ARG A 207 3.92 -0.85 -5.66
N ARG A 208 4.58 -0.88 -4.50
CA ARG A 208 5.54 -1.94 -4.16
C ARG A 208 4.91 -3.34 -4.08
N LEU A 209 3.62 -3.42 -3.83
CA LEU A 209 2.91 -4.69 -3.66
C LEU A 209 2.14 -5.14 -4.91
N LEU A 210 1.92 -4.25 -5.89
CA LEU A 210 1.06 -4.53 -7.04
C LEU A 210 1.72 -4.28 -8.39
N LEU A 211 2.74 -3.41 -8.47
CA LEU A 211 3.38 -3.08 -9.73
C LEU A 211 4.16 -4.29 -10.24
N LYS A 212 3.73 -4.86 -11.36
CA LYS A 212 4.46 -5.94 -12.02
C LYS A 212 5.56 -5.39 -12.91
N VAL A 213 6.52 -6.25 -13.23
CA VAL A 213 7.60 -5.94 -14.17
C VAL A 213 7.05 -5.57 -15.55
N GLU A 214 6.01 -6.25 -16.03
CA GLU A 214 5.38 -5.93 -17.33
C GLU A 214 4.87 -4.48 -17.44
N ASP A 215 4.43 -3.89 -16.31
CA ASP A 215 3.87 -2.54 -16.26
C ASP A 215 4.94 -1.44 -16.31
N CYS A 216 6.20 -1.77 -16.02
CA CYS A 216 7.30 -0.80 -15.92
C CYS A 216 8.51 -1.09 -16.80
N MET A 217 8.55 -2.24 -17.48
CA MET A 217 9.68 -2.61 -18.33
C MET A 217 9.79 -1.74 -19.58
N VAL A 218 11.01 -1.59 -20.09
CA VAL A 218 11.24 -1.15 -21.47
C VAL A 218 10.86 -2.32 -22.38
N PRO A 219 9.85 -2.16 -23.27
CA PRO A 219 9.38 -3.26 -24.11
C PRO A 219 10.43 -3.70 -25.12
N VAL A 220 10.40 -4.98 -25.50
CA VAL A 220 11.40 -5.64 -26.37
C VAL A 220 11.72 -4.87 -27.66
N ASN A 221 10.75 -4.22 -28.30
CA ASN A 221 10.96 -3.41 -29.50
C ASN A 221 11.82 -2.15 -29.30
N LYS A 222 12.12 -1.80 -28.04
CA LYS A 222 12.99 -0.67 -27.65
C LYS A 222 14.29 -1.13 -27.00
N VAL A 223 14.52 -2.44 -26.92
CA VAL A 223 15.72 -3.03 -26.31
C VAL A 223 16.80 -3.19 -27.37
N ALA A 224 18.03 -2.76 -27.05
CA ALA A 224 19.19 -3.08 -27.88
C ALA A 224 19.46 -4.59 -27.82
N SER A 225 19.41 -5.27 -28.96
CA SER A 225 19.67 -6.71 -29.05
C SER A 225 20.57 -7.05 -30.23
N VAL A 226 21.44 -8.04 -30.05
CA VAL A 226 22.35 -8.57 -31.09
C VAL A 226 22.42 -10.09 -31.03
N GLY A 227 22.85 -10.71 -32.13
CA GLY A 227 23.21 -12.12 -32.17
C GLY A 227 24.63 -12.38 -31.60
N PRO A 228 24.95 -13.62 -31.19
CA PRO A 228 26.24 -13.96 -30.58
C PRO A 228 27.41 -13.73 -31.53
N LYS A 229 27.15 -13.83 -32.84
CA LYS A 229 28.14 -13.67 -33.90
C LYS A 229 28.18 -12.24 -34.45
N ASP A 230 27.44 -11.27 -33.92
CA ASP A 230 27.56 -9.89 -34.40
C ASP A 230 28.86 -9.26 -33.92
N SER A 231 29.41 -8.35 -34.72
CA SER A 231 30.66 -7.65 -34.41
C SER A 231 30.45 -6.48 -33.45
N LEU A 232 31.51 -6.08 -32.74
CA LEU A 232 31.43 -5.02 -31.72
C LEU A 232 30.93 -3.66 -32.26
N ASP A 233 31.16 -3.34 -33.53
CA ASP A 233 30.59 -2.14 -34.16
C ASP A 233 29.06 -2.19 -34.27
N VAL A 234 28.49 -3.36 -34.55
CA VAL A 234 27.03 -3.59 -34.53
C VAL A 234 26.50 -3.44 -33.11
N VAL A 235 27.20 -3.99 -32.12
CA VAL A 235 26.85 -3.84 -30.69
C VAL A 235 26.79 -2.35 -30.30
N ILE A 236 27.83 -1.59 -30.63
CA ILE A 236 27.89 -0.14 -30.32
C ILE A 236 26.79 0.63 -31.05
N MET A 237 26.52 0.29 -32.31
CA MET A 237 25.45 0.91 -33.09
C MET A 237 24.09 0.66 -32.44
N GLU A 238 23.80 -0.57 -31.98
CA GLU A 238 22.52 -0.86 -31.34
C GLU A 238 22.35 -0.20 -29.98
N MET A 239 23.40 -0.11 -29.16
CA MET A 239 23.35 0.72 -27.94
C MET A 239 23.02 2.18 -28.23
N THR A 240 23.49 2.69 -29.37
CA THR A 240 23.26 4.08 -29.78
C THR A 240 21.83 4.30 -30.26
N LYS A 241 21.25 3.34 -30.99
CA LYS A 241 19.84 3.39 -31.44
C LYS A 241 18.86 3.23 -30.27
N HIS A 242 19.22 2.44 -29.26
CA HIS A 242 18.36 2.11 -28.13
C HIS A 242 19.00 2.52 -26.78
N PRO A 243 19.08 3.84 -26.49
CA PRO A 243 19.82 4.35 -25.33
C PRO A 243 19.16 4.07 -23.97
N LYS A 244 17.95 3.50 -23.97
CA LYS A 244 17.18 3.21 -22.74
C LYS A 244 17.60 1.91 -22.05
N GLY A 245 18.40 1.05 -22.70
CA GLY A 245 19.04 -0.09 -22.07
C GLY A 245 20.45 0.29 -21.62
N ALA A 246 20.79 0.14 -20.34
CA ALA A 246 22.17 0.29 -19.85
C ALA A 246 23.17 -0.76 -20.43
N GLY A 247 22.69 -1.61 -21.34
CA GLY A 247 23.39 -2.70 -22.00
C GLY A 247 22.63 -3.21 -23.23
N VAL A 248 23.26 -4.14 -23.96
CA VAL A 248 22.70 -4.89 -25.09
C VAL A 248 22.44 -6.32 -24.66
N ILE A 249 21.31 -6.88 -25.08
CA ILE A 249 20.98 -8.30 -24.88
C ILE A 249 21.54 -9.13 -26.03
N VAL A 250 22.23 -10.22 -25.71
CA VAL A 250 22.66 -11.21 -26.69
C VAL A 250 21.63 -12.34 -26.71
N LEU A 251 21.02 -12.56 -27.87
CA LEU A 251 20.00 -13.59 -28.07
C LEU A 251 20.58 -14.82 -28.75
N GLY A 252 20.23 -16.01 -28.26
CA GLY A 252 20.59 -17.28 -28.89
C GLY A 252 20.03 -17.40 -30.30
N GLU A 253 20.70 -18.16 -31.17
CA GLU A 253 20.19 -18.39 -32.52
C GLU A 253 18.95 -19.29 -32.48
N ASP A 254 17.81 -18.82 -33.01
CA ASP A 254 16.88 -19.65 -33.79
C ASP A 254 16.14 -18.82 -34.88
N CYS A 255 16.09 -19.42 -36.08
CA CYS A 255 15.60 -18.98 -37.40
C CYS A 255 14.90 -17.61 -37.56
N GLY A 256 15.54 -16.66 -38.26
CA GLY A 256 14.78 -15.65 -39.03
C GLY A 256 15.31 -14.22 -39.15
N MET A 257 16.61 -13.94 -39.05
CA MET A 257 17.11 -12.63 -39.50
C MET A 257 17.51 -12.73 -40.97
N SER A 258 16.65 -12.24 -41.87
CA SER A 258 17.06 -11.95 -43.24
C SER A 258 18.21 -10.92 -43.21
N PRO A 259 19.25 -11.06 -44.06
CA PRO A 259 20.35 -10.10 -44.08
C PRO A 259 19.82 -8.68 -44.40
N PRO A 260 20.48 -7.62 -43.90
CA PRO A 260 20.08 -6.26 -44.17
C PRO A 260 20.10 -6.00 -45.67
N SER A 261 18.95 -5.61 -46.23
CA SER A 261 18.85 -5.15 -47.61
C SER A 261 19.55 -3.79 -47.76
N PRO A 262 20.18 -3.50 -48.93
CA PRO A 262 20.85 -2.22 -49.16
C PRO A 262 19.84 -1.05 -49.12
N PRO A 263 20.29 0.19 -48.86
CA PRO A 263 19.40 1.31 -48.61
C PRO A 263 18.57 1.64 -49.87
N ALA A 264 17.25 1.42 -49.78
CA ALA A 264 16.31 1.84 -50.79
C ALA A 264 15.91 3.30 -50.58
N SER A 265 16.02 4.08 -51.64
CA SER A 265 15.67 5.49 -51.72
C SER A 265 14.15 5.72 -51.75
N SER A 266 13.77 6.86 -51.17
CA SER A 266 12.51 7.61 -51.34
C SER A 266 11.26 7.14 -50.58
N ALA A 267 10.62 8.14 -49.99
CA ALA A 267 9.55 8.08 -49.01
C ALA A 267 8.16 7.88 -49.62
N SER A 268 7.26 7.27 -48.84
CA SER A 268 5.88 7.75 -48.71
C SER A 268 5.31 7.30 -47.36
N SER A 269 4.60 8.22 -46.72
CA SER A 269 4.03 8.15 -45.39
C SER A 269 2.61 7.58 -45.44
N SER A 270 2.37 6.53 -44.66
CA SER A 270 1.05 6.19 -44.13
C SER A 270 1.27 5.41 -42.83
N ASP A 271 0.86 6.04 -41.72
CA ASP A 271 0.87 5.47 -40.38
C ASP A 271 -0.14 4.33 -40.29
N GLU A 272 0.26 3.15 -40.74
CA GLU A 272 -0.29 1.89 -40.27
C GLU A 272 0.57 1.43 -39.10
N ASP A 273 -0.09 1.23 -37.95
CA ASP A 273 0.44 0.70 -36.70
C ASP A 273 0.84 -0.77 -36.92
N MET A 274 1.89 -0.99 -37.73
CA MET A 274 2.58 -2.25 -37.81
C MET A 274 3.27 -2.44 -36.47
N THR A 275 2.73 -3.34 -35.66
CA THR A 275 3.43 -3.95 -34.53
C THR A 275 4.73 -4.54 -35.08
N GLN A 276 5.81 -3.75 -35.08
CA GLN A 276 7.14 -4.26 -35.37
C GLN A 276 7.40 -5.36 -34.35
N GLU A 277 7.40 -6.61 -34.82
CA GLU A 277 7.79 -7.75 -34.00
C GLU A 277 9.20 -7.46 -33.51
N GLY A 278 9.32 -7.25 -32.19
CA GLY A 278 10.60 -7.02 -31.55
C GLY A 278 11.50 -8.25 -31.69
N PRO A 279 12.80 -8.09 -31.43
CA PRO A 279 13.74 -9.20 -31.45
C PRO A 279 13.24 -10.36 -30.57
N ASN A 280 13.19 -11.56 -31.13
CA ASN A 280 12.72 -12.77 -30.46
C ASN A 280 13.89 -13.74 -30.29
N GLY A 281 13.98 -14.41 -29.15
CA GLY A 281 15.07 -15.33 -28.83
C GLY A 281 15.29 -15.52 -27.33
N GLU A 282 15.97 -16.61 -26.98
CA GLU A 282 16.41 -16.87 -25.59
C GLU A 282 17.59 -15.95 -25.25
N VAL A 283 17.56 -15.39 -24.03
CA VAL A 283 18.65 -14.54 -23.53
C VAL A 283 19.86 -15.40 -23.17
N ILE A 284 20.96 -15.25 -23.90
CA ILE A 284 22.20 -16.00 -23.66
C ILE A 284 23.31 -15.14 -23.04
N GLY A 285 23.18 -13.81 -23.07
CA GLY A 285 24.16 -12.91 -22.49
C GLY A 285 23.74 -11.45 -22.42
N ILE A 286 24.51 -10.67 -21.67
CA ILE A 286 24.39 -9.22 -21.55
C ILE A 286 25.74 -8.58 -21.84
N ILE A 287 25.72 -7.42 -22.51
CA ILE A 287 26.90 -6.57 -22.71
C ILE A 287 26.58 -5.18 -22.16
N THR A 288 27.39 -4.67 -21.25
CA THR A 288 27.25 -3.31 -20.70
C THR A 288 28.31 -2.37 -21.25
N HIS A 289 28.14 -1.06 -20.99
CA HIS A 289 29.20 -0.09 -21.28
C HIS A 289 30.53 -0.42 -20.58
N GLY A 290 30.49 -1.09 -19.42
CA GLY A 290 31.68 -1.54 -18.70
C GLY A 290 32.51 -2.53 -19.50
N ASP A 291 31.85 -3.50 -20.12
CA ASP A 291 32.46 -4.57 -20.92
C ASP A 291 33.10 -4.00 -22.20
N ILE A 292 32.36 -3.15 -22.92
CA ILE A 292 32.89 -2.46 -24.12
C ILE A 292 34.11 -1.62 -23.75
N ARG A 293 34.02 -0.83 -22.67
CA ARG A 293 35.14 0.00 -22.20
C ARG A 293 36.37 -0.84 -21.83
N HIS A 294 36.16 -2.02 -21.24
CA HIS A 294 37.25 -2.93 -20.89
C HIS A 294 37.97 -3.45 -22.15
N VAL A 295 37.20 -3.86 -23.16
CA VAL A 295 37.71 -4.41 -24.43
C VAL A 295 38.46 -3.35 -25.25
N LEU A 296 37.93 -2.14 -25.33
CA LEU A 296 38.57 -1.02 -26.05
C LEU A 296 39.90 -0.57 -25.41
N LYS A 297 40.10 -0.84 -24.11
CA LYS A 297 41.36 -0.55 -23.41
C LYS A 297 42.40 -1.67 -23.56
N SER A 298 41.95 -2.93 -23.69
CA SER A 298 42.81 -4.10 -23.65
C SER A 298 43.29 -4.58 -25.02
N LYS A 299 42.53 -4.34 -26.09
CA LYS A 299 42.87 -4.79 -27.45
C LYS A 299 43.19 -3.59 -28.37
N ARG A 300 44.38 -3.61 -28.99
CA ARG A 300 44.84 -2.61 -29.98
C ARG A 300 44.46 -2.95 -31.43
N GLU A 301 43.83 -4.10 -31.66
CA GLU A 301 43.37 -4.54 -32.98
C GLU A 301 41.92 -4.11 -33.22
N GLY A 302 41.54 -3.89 -34.49
CA GLY A 302 40.27 -3.27 -34.88
C GLY A 302 39.02 -3.99 -34.35
N ILE A 303 37.98 -3.20 -34.07
CA ILE A 303 36.71 -3.65 -33.44
C ILE A 303 35.90 -4.66 -34.27
N PHE A 304 36.15 -4.75 -35.58
CA PHE A 304 35.39 -5.57 -36.52
C PHE A 304 35.57 -7.09 -36.33
N HIS A 305 36.64 -7.53 -35.65
CA HIS A 305 36.92 -8.95 -35.43
C HIS A 305 36.40 -9.47 -34.08
N ILE A 306 35.97 -8.57 -33.19
CA ILE A 306 35.47 -8.91 -31.86
C ILE A 306 33.97 -9.19 -31.97
N ARG A 307 33.53 -10.36 -31.53
CA ARG A 307 32.12 -10.78 -31.56
C ARG A 307 31.43 -10.50 -30.22
N ALA A 308 30.11 -10.40 -30.22
CA ALA A 308 29.31 -10.24 -29.01
C ALA A 308 29.58 -11.36 -27.98
N LEU A 309 29.69 -12.61 -28.45
CA LEU A 309 30.03 -13.76 -27.61
C LEU A 309 31.39 -13.63 -26.90
N ASP A 310 32.33 -12.87 -27.48
CA ASP A 310 33.68 -12.70 -26.93
C ASP A 310 33.73 -11.74 -25.74
N ILE A 311 32.67 -10.95 -25.53
CA ILE A 311 32.65 -9.84 -24.57
C ILE A 311 31.44 -9.85 -23.63
N MET A 312 30.44 -10.68 -23.90
CA MET A 312 29.24 -10.76 -23.08
C MET A 312 29.50 -11.42 -21.73
N THR A 313 28.74 -11.00 -20.73
CA THR A 313 28.50 -11.81 -19.54
C THR A 313 27.43 -12.84 -19.89
N GLY A 314 27.80 -14.12 -19.94
CA GLY A 314 26.88 -15.23 -20.21
C GLY A 314 26.04 -15.61 -19.00
N ASP A 315 24.94 -16.32 -19.25
CA ASP A 315 23.96 -16.76 -18.24
C ASP A 315 23.52 -15.61 -17.29
N PRO A 316 22.98 -14.51 -17.83
CA PRO A 316 22.62 -13.35 -17.02
C PRO A 316 21.44 -13.68 -16.12
N GLU A 317 21.38 -13.01 -14.96
CA GLU A 317 20.15 -13.02 -14.17
C GLU A 317 18.99 -12.44 -14.98
N VAL A 318 17.79 -12.98 -14.79
CA VAL A 318 16.57 -12.56 -15.48
C VAL A 318 15.39 -12.47 -14.51
N CYS A 319 14.32 -11.79 -14.91
CA CYS A 319 13.03 -11.82 -14.22
C CYS A 319 11.88 -12.17 -15.18
N SER A 320 10.75 -12.58 -14.62
CA SER A 320 9.54 -12.84 -15.39
C SER A 320 8.72 -11.57 -15.58
N VAL A 321 7.93 -11.50 -16.67
CA VAL A 321 6.89 -10.46 -16.86
C VAL A 321 5.91 -10.37 -15.68
N ASP A 322 5.63 -11.49 -15.02
CA ASP A 322 4.72 -11.61 -13.88
C ASP A 322 5.37 -11.30 -12.53
N ASP A 323 6.71 -11.14 -12.47
CA ASP A 323 7.40 -10.80 -11.22
C ASP A 323 6.97 -9.41 -10.74
N LEU A 324 6.99 -9.19 -9.42
CA LEU A 324 6.78 -7.85 -8.86
C LEU A 324 8.02 -6.98 -9.14
N ALA A 325 7.80 -5.72 -9.51
CA ALA A 325 8.86 -4.74 -9.74
C ALA A 325 9.76 -4.56 -8.50
N ALA A 326 9.19 -4.70 -7.30
CA ALA A 326 9.93 -4.66 -6.04
C ALA A 326 10.87 -5.87 -5.88
N ASP A 327 10.47 -7.06 -6.34
CA ASP A 327 11.32 -8.25 -6.29
C ASP A 327 12.42 -8.20 -7.34
N ALA A 328 12.12 -7.67 -8.54
CA ALA A 328 13.14 -7.35 -9.54
C ALA A 328 14.19 -6.37 -8.99
N MET A 329 13.77 -5.27 -8.36
CA MET A 329 14.68 -4.31 -7.73
C MET A 329 15.55 -4.95 -6.63
N ARG A 330 14.96 -5.82 -5.80
CA ARG A 330 15.72 -6.57 -4.80
C ARG A 330 16.79 -7.44 -5.45
N ARG A 331 16.46 -8.23 -6.48
CA ARG A 331 17.46 -9.04 -7.20
C ARG A 331 18.62 -8.18 -7.72
N MET A 332 18.32 -7.01 -8.30
CA MET A 332 19.33 -6.10 -8.84
C MET A 332 20.26 -5.47 -7.78
N THR A 333 19.80 -5.35 -6.52
CA THR A 333 20.53 -4.70 -5.43
C THR A 333 21.16 -5.65 -4.41
N HIS A 334 20.75 -6.93 -4.39
CA HIS A 334 21.16 -7.87 -3.35
C HIS A 334 22.52 -8.55 -3.62
N ASN A 335 22.98 -8.52 -4.87
CA ASN A 335 24.25 -9.11 -5.26
C ASN A 335 25.44 -8.21 -4.93
N GLN A 336 26.63 -8.80 -4.76
CA GLN A 336 27.88 -8.05 -4.51
C GLN A 336 28.20 -7.02 -5.61
N ASN A 337 27.60 -7.17 -6.79
CA ASN A 337 27.59 -6.19 -7.86
C ASN A 337 26.14 -5.75 -8.12
N GLU A 338 25.87 -4.44 -8.02
CA GLU A 338 24.58 -3.86 -8.41
C GLU A 338 24.37 -4.06 -9.91
N LEU A 339 23.31 -4.78 -10.28
CA LEU A 339 22.92 -4.94 -11.68
C LEU A 339 22.26 -3.65 -12.15
N SER A 340 22.78 -3.04 -13.22
CA SER A 340 22.17 -1.85 -13.82
C SER A 340 20.96 -2.19 -14.70
N LEU A 341 20.89 -3.42 -15.21
CA LEU A 341 19.89 -3.90 -16.15
C LEU A 341 19.55 -5.37 -15.87
N LEU A 342 18.27 -5.72 -15.96
CA LEU A 342 17.76 -7.08 -15.78
C LEU A 342 16.82 -7.42 -16.96
N PRO A 343 17.13 -8.43 -17.78
CA PRO A 343 16.24 -8.92 -18.84
C PRO A 343 14.96 -9.48 -18.27
N VAL A 344 13.86 -9.22 -18.98
CA VAL A 344 12.53 -9.73 -18.68
C VAL A 344 12.16 -10.79 -19.70
N ILE A 345 11.79 -11.98 -19.24
CA ILE A 345 11.40 -13.12 -20.08
C ILE A 345 9.96 -13.57 -19.82
N ASP A 346 9.37 -14.24 -20.81
CA ASP A 346 8.13 -14.98 -20.63
C ASP A 346 8.36 -16.43 -20.15
N LYS A 347 7.29 -17.22 -20.13
CA LYS A 347 7.31 -18.64 -19.72
C LYS A 347 8.09 -19.53 -20.69
N ASP A 348 8.23 -19.10 -21.95
CA ASP A 348 8.95 -19.79 -23.02
C ASP A 348 10.41 -19.31 -23.12
N LYS A 349 10.88 -18.58 -22.09
CA LYS A 349 12.20 -17.94 -21.97
C LYS A 349 12.53 -16.93 -23.08
N GLN A 350 11.51 -16.41 -23.75
CA GLN A 350 11.71 -15.40 -24.78
C GLN A 350 11.82 -14.01 -24.16
N LEU A 351 12.73 -13.18 -24.67
CA LEU A 351 12.88 -11.80 -24.25
C LEU A 351 11.59 -11.00 -24.51
N LYS A 352 11.06 -10.34 -23.47
CA LYS A 352 9.91 -9.42 -23.55
C LYS A 352 10.25 -7.97 -23.25
N GLY A 353 11.39 -7.73 -22.61
CA GLY A 353 11.84 -6.39 -22.30
C GLY A 353 13.04 -6.39 -21.38
N VAL A 354 13.35 -5.22 -20.83
CA VAL A 354 14.36 -5.04 -19.78
C VAL A 354 13.83 -4.09 -18.72
N VAL A 355 14.24 -4.29 -17.47
CA VAL A 355 14.10 -3.29 -16.41
C VAL A 355 15.47 -2.74 -16.05
N THR A 356 15.56 -1.43 -15.81
CA THR A 356 16.80 -0.80 -15.32
C THR A 356 16.66 -0.46 -13.85
N LEU A 357 17.77 -0.52 -13.11
CA LEU A 357 17.75 -0.17 -11.68
C LEU A 357 17.30 1.27 -11.48
N LYS A 358 17.69 2.17 -12.40
CA LYS A 358 17.32 3.58 -12.37
C LYS A 358 15.80 3.75 -12.51
N ASP A 359 15.18 3.09 -13.47
CA ASP A 359 13.73 3.19 -13.69
C ASP A 359 12.97 2.65 -12.46
N LEU A 360 13.43 1.53 -11.89
CA LEU A 360 12.84 0.99 -10.65
C LEU A 360 13.03 1.93 -9.45
N GLN A 361 14.18 2.59 -9.31
CA GLN A 361 14.42 3.59 -8.26
C GLN A 361 13.54 4.83 -8.40
N GLU A 362 13.21 5.27 -9.61
CA GLU A 362 12.30 6.40 -9.84
C GLU A 362 10.84 6.05 -9.50
N LEU A 363 10.49 4.76 -9.48
CA LEU A 363 9.13 4.29 -9.21
C LEU A 363 8.79 4.13 -7.72
N PHE A 364 9.80 4.02 -6.85
CA PHE A 364 9.66 3.68 -5.41
C PHE A 364 9.99 4.81 -4.43
#